data_AF-A0A821TTB6-F1
#
_entry.id   AF-A0A821TTB6-F1
#
_cell.length_a   1.000
_cell.length_b   1.000
_cell.length_c   1.000
_cell.angle_alpha   90.00
_cell.angle_beta   90.00
_cell.angle_gamma   90.00
#
_symmetry.space_group_name_H-M   'P 1'
#
loop_
_entity.id
_entity.type
_entity.pdbx_description
1 polymer ?
#
loop_
_entity_poly.entity_id
_entity_poly.type
_entity_poly.pdbx_seq_one_letter_code
_entity_poly.pdbx_strand_id
1 'polypeptide(L)' 'MGPRKGQQTAKQEQVSLGPQLAEGELNFGVAHIYASFNDTFVHVTDLSGKETIARVTGGMKVKADRDEASPYAA' A
#
# COMPACT_ATOMS: atom_id res chain seq x y z
N MET A 1 28.16 23.78 18.18
CA MET A 1 27.20 22.69 17.86
C MET A 1 25.80 23.28 18.02
N GLY A 2 25.17 23.71 16.93
CA GLY A 2 23.86 24.39 16.98
C GLY A 2 22.70 23.40 17.14
N PRO A 3 21.59 23.78 17.80
CA PRO A 3 20.48 22.86 18.02
C PRO A 3 19.77 22.56 16.70
N ARG A 4 19.62 21.27 16.39
CA ARG A 4 18.82 20.80 15.25
C ARG A 4 17.36 21.17 15.49
N LYS A 5 16.80 22.01 14.61
CA LYS A 5 15.36 22.28 14.51
C LYS A 5 14.61 20.95 14.45
N GLY A 6 13.75 20.70 15.44
CA GLY A 6 12.82 19.59 15.42
C GLY A 6 11.96 19.66 14.16
N GLN A 7 11.90 18.55 13.42
CA GLN A 7 10.93 18.37 12.36
C GLN A 7 9.54 18.50 12.98
N GLN A 8 8.89 19.63 12.72
CA GLN A 8 7.46 19.79 12.91
C GLN A 8 6.79 18.92 11.84
N THR A 9 6.36 17.73 12.23
CA THR A 9 5.49 16.90 11.40
C THR A 9 4.16 17.62 11.29
N ALA A 10 3.94 18.32 10.17
CA ALA A 10 2.66 18.93 9.85
C ALA A 10 1.60 17.84 9.89
N LYS A 11 0.61 17.98 10.78
CA LYS A 11 -0.61 17.16 10.78
C LYS A 11 -1.30 17.40 9.43
N GLN A 12 -1.17 16.46 8.51
CA GLN A 12 -1.95 16.46 7.27
C GLN A 12 -3.42 16.26 7.65
N GLU A 13 -4.28 17.21 7.31
CA GLU A 13 -5.72 17.04 7.40
C GLU A 13 -6.14 15.85 6.55
N GLN A 14 -6.74 14.85 7.19
CA GLN A 14 -7.16 13.62 6.54
C GLN A 14 -8.48 13.86 5.81
N VAL A 15 -8.40 14.41 4.60
CA VAL A 15 -9.56 14.52 3.70
C VAL A 15 -9.81 13.13 3.10
N SER A 16 -10.85 12.45 3.58
CA SER A 16 -11.30 11.18 2.99
C SER A 16 -12.22 11.47 1.81
N LEU A 17 -11.74 11.18 0.59
CA LEU A 17 -12.51 11.30 -0.65
C LEU A 17 -13.22 9.99 -1.04
N GLY A 18 -13.32 9.03 -0.11
CA GLY A 18 -13.95 7.74 -0.34
C GLY A 18 -15.49 7.78 -0.33
N PRO A 19 -16.15 6.70 -0.78
CA PRO A 19 -17.60 6.58 -0.71
C PRO A 19 -18.08 6.64 0.75
N GLN A 20 -19.21 7.33 0.98
CA GLN A 20 -19.88 7.38 2.28
C GLN A 20 -20.78 6.14 2.39
N LEU A 21 -20.35 5.16 3.18
CA LEU A 21 -21.06 3.89 3.38
C LEU A 21 -21.99 4.00 4.60
N ALA A 22 -23.12 3.30 4.55
CA ALA A 22 -23.97 3.14 5.73
C ALA A 22 -23.33 2.16 6.75
N GLU A 23 -23.76 2.23 8.01
CA GLU A 23 -23.30 1.29 9.04
C GLU A 23 -23.63 -0.15 8.63
N GLY A 24 -22.60 -0.99 8.53
CA GLY A 24 -22.71 -2.41 8.13
C GLY A 24 -22.47 -2.70 6.65
N GLU A 25 -22.23 -1.68 5.82
CA GLU A 25 -21.90 -1.86 4.41
C GLU A 25 -20.39 -1.99 4.17
N LEU A 26 -20.00 -2.94 3.31
CA LEU A 26 -18.59 -3.19 2.95
C LEU A 26 -18.28 -2.56 1.58
N ASN A 27 -17.16 -1.85 1.50
CA ASN A 27 -16.61 -1.39 0.23
C ASN A 27 -15.64 -2.43 -0.32
N PHE A 28 -16.03 -3.10 -1.40
CA PHE A 28 -15.26 -4.18 -2.01
C PHE A 28 -14.28 -3.65 -3.06
N GLY A 29 -13.05 -4.15 -3.00
CA GLY A 29 -12.06 -4.06 -4.06
C GLY A 29 -11.52 -5.45 -4.39
N VAL A 30 -10.79 -5.57 -5.49
CA VAL A 30 -10.16 -6.82 -5.93
C VAL A 30 -8.67 -6.74 -5.62
N ALA A 31 -8.16 -7.71 -4.86
CA ALA A 31 -6.72 -7.86 -4.62
C ALA A 31 -6.13 -8.87 -5.61
N HIS A 32 -5.39 -8.38 -6.59
CA HIS A 32 -4.60 -9.19 -7.51
C HIS A 32 -3.24 -9.49 -6.88
N ILE A 33 -3.06 -10.73 -6.44
CA ILE A 33 -1.82 -11.20 -5.84
C ILE A 33 -1.03 -11.97 -6.91
N TYR A 34 0.11 -11.42 -7.32
CA TYR A 34 1.04 -12.12 -8.20
C TYR A 34 2.25 -12.56 -7.37
N ALA A 35 2.32 -13.86 -7.10
CA ALA A 35 3.42 -14.47 -6.36
C ALA A 35 4.31 -15.24 -7.33
N SER A 36 5.53 -14.77 -7.53
CA SER A 36 6.54 -15.44 -8.33
C SER A 36 7.73 -15.86 -7.46
N PHE A 37 8.65 -16.64 -8.02
CA PHE A 37 9.89 -17.03 -7.33
C PHE A 37 10.84 -15.85 -7.08
N ASN A 38 10.65 -14.73 -7.78
CA ASN A 38 11.57 -13.59 -7.73
C ASN A 38 10.99 -12.39 -6.99
N ASP A 39 9.66 -12.20 -7.01
CA ASP A 39 9.00 -11.09 -6.32
C ASP A 39 7.51 -11.40 -6.09
N THR A 40 6.92 -10.70 -5.12
CA THR A 40 5.49 -10.74 -4.78
C THR A 40 4.84 -9.38 -5.01
N PHE A 41 3.68 -9.36 -5.66
CA PHE A 41 2.93 -8.13 -5.94
C PHE A 41 1.57 -8.20 -5.26
N VAL A 42 1.21 -7.13 -4.57
CA VAL A 42 -0.13 -6.89 -4.05
C VAL A 42 -0.69 -5.68 -4.78
N HIS A 43 -1.65 -5.92 -5.66
CA HIS A 43 -2.27 -4.90 -6.49
C HIS A 43 -3.78 -4.86 -6.22
N VAL A 44 -4.24 -3.79 -5.58
CA VAL A 44 -5.64 -3.56 -5.26
C VAL A 44 -6.27 -2.65 -6.31
N THR A 45 -7.37 -3.11 -6.89
CA THR A 45 -8.17 -2.42 -7.89
C THR A 45 -9.62 -2.30 -7.46
N ASP A 46 -10.38 -1.46 -8.17
CA ASP A 46 -11.84 -1.47 -8.13
C ASP A 46 -12.40 -2.77 -8.74
N LEU A 47 -13.72 -2.98 -8.65
CA LEU A 47 -14.37 -4.19 -9.15
C LEU A 47 -14.20 -4.40 -10.67
N SER A 48 -13.98 -3.34 -11.44
CA SER A 48 -13.71 -3.45 -12.88
C SER A 48 -12.27 -3.87 -13.20
N GLY A 49 -11.35 -3.76 -12.23
CA GLY A 49 -9.92 -3.98 -12.42
C GLY A 49 -9.21 -2.87 -13.19
N LYS A 50 -9.90 -1.78 -13.54
CA LYS A 50 -9.37 -0.71 -14.39
C LYS A 50 -8.70 0.38 -13.58
N GLU A 51 -9.25 0.73 -12.43
CA GLU A 51 -8.69 1.73 -11.54
C GLU A 51 -7.85 1.07 -10.46
N THR A 52 -6.59 1.48 -10.37
CA THR A 52 -5.67 1.00 -9.34
C THR A 52 -5.76 1.89 -8.12
N ILE A 53 -6.13 1.29 -6.99
CA ILE A 53 -6.21 1.97 -5.70
C ILE A 53 -4.83 1.98 -5.03
N ALA A 54 -4.19 0.80 -4.97
CA ALA A 54 -2.87 0.64 -4.38
C ALA A 54 -2.09 -0.47 -5.08
N ARG A 55 -0.78 -0.29 -5.24
CA ARG A 55 0.10 -1.33 -5.77
C ARG A 55 1.43 -1.28 -5.03
N VAL A 56 1.82 -2.42 -4.45
CA VAL A 56 3.07 -2.58 -3.70
C VAL A 56 3.70 -3.91 -4.10
N THR A 57 5.03 -3.95 -4.19
CA THR A 57 5.79 -5.18 -4.42
C THR A 57 6.66 -5.52 -3.22
N GLY A 58 7.10 -6.77 -3.13
CA GLY A 58 8.02 -7.24 -2.10
C GLY A 58 9.34 -6.49 -2.19
N GLY A 59 9.86 -6.29 -3.40
CA GLY A 59 11.05 -5.47 -3.66
C GLY A 59 10.95 -4.00 -3.23
N MET A 60 9.75 -3.43 -3.11
CA MET A 60 9.59 -2.09 -2.54
C MET A 60 9.74 -2.08 -1.01
N LYS A 61 9.53 -3.22 -0.35
CA LYS A 61 9.56 -3.33 1.11
C LYS A 61 10.90 -3.81 1.66
N VAL A 62 11.62 -4.62 0.90
CA VAL A 62 12.97 -5.10 1.24
C VAL A 62 14.04 -4.34 0.47
N LYS A 63 15.28 -4.35 0.97
CA LYS A 63 16.43 -3.70 0.30
C LYS A 63 17.36 -4.70 -0.39
N ALA A 64 17.07 -5.99 -0.27
CA ALA A 64 17.92 -7.05 -0.78
C ALA A 64 17.14 -7.85 -1.84
N ASP A 65 17.70 -7.92 -3.05
CA ASP A 65 17.07 -8.52 -4.23
C ASP A 65 16.68 -10.00 -4.03
N ARG A 66 17.34 -10.71 -3.11
CA ARG A 66 17.02 -12.12 -2.79
C ARG A 66 15.75 -12.27 -1.94
N ASP A 67 15.39 -11.24 -1.21
CA ASP A 67 14.35 -11.29 -0.18
C ASP A 67 12.99 -10.79 -0.73
N GLU A 68 12.93 -10.40 -2.00
CA GLU A 68 11.75 -9.83 -2.66
C GLU A 68 10.58 -10.82 -2.76
N ALA A 69 10.87 -12.13 -2.90
CA ALA A 69 9.86 -13.19 -2.87
C ALA A 69 9.64 -13.81 -1.48
N SER A 70 10.33 -13.30 -0.45
CA SER A 70 10.25 -13.90 0.89
C SER A 70 8.88 -13.69 1.53
N PRO A 71 8.40 -14.61 2.38
CA PRO A 71 7.11 -14.44 3.08
C PRO A 71 7.01 -13.18 3.95
N TYR A 72 8.16 -12.58 4.31
CA TYR A 72 8.21 -11.33 5.07
C TYR A 72 8.04 -10.09 4.18
N ALA A 73 8.33 -10.19 2.89
CA ALA A 73 8.20 -9.09 1.94
C ALA A 73 6.78 -8.95 1.37
N ALA A 74 5.96 -9.99 1.49
CA ALA A 74 4.59 -10.08 0.98
C ALA A 74 3.54 -9.40 1.88
#